data_AF-A0A2U1WPN9-F1
#
_entry.id   AF-A0A2U1WPN9-F1
#
_cell.length_a   1.000
_cell.length_b   1.000
_cell.length_c   1.000
_cell.angle_alpha   90.00
_cell.angle_beta   90.00
_cell.angle_gamma   90.00
#
_symmetry.space_group_name_H-M   'P 1'
#
loop_
_entity.id
_entity.type
_entity.pdbx_description
1 polymer ?
#
loop_
_entity_poly.entity_id
_entity_poly.type
_entity_poly.pdbx_seq_one_letter_code
_entity_poly.pdbx_strand_id
1 'polypeptide(L)'
;MHAMRRLLSTVACVASLSLAAAGCAAWQAPADVSDAGLRDRAVKATKRDVRVSAAVLSADDSRRMLGVEVDRKRVQPVWIEVQNQTADPLWLLRPGTDPDYFSPLEIAWSVHMPLAEDANARIDEHLNKLGFKNPVLPDVTHAGLLFINPEHGVRLLNIDLLQRKALIPFSLFLSVPDDAGDERFAFSAYRYPDSAIKDRNTLAALRSELERLPCCATDPRGTAYGAPLNIIFVGESSDIGAALARRSYRRDMRPVDAVEQVFGRRPDIVGRKQSQAGAPATWVRAWLAPIRFEGRSVYLVQVGRPVGGRFAPPDATSVVLHEDVDEARNLLIQDMMYSGGLDKLGFVTGAGPASPTQPPTAFSGARYQSDGLRAVMFFATRPIGLSEVEFLDWEPYLDGRRSAARDGNDDARK
;
A
#
# COMPACT_ATOMS: atom_id res chain seq x y z
N MET A 1 -58.42 3.63 33.30
CA MET A 1 -56.99 4.04 33.19
C MET A 1 -56.02 2.93 32.76
N HIS A 2 -56.22 1.65 33.11
CA HIS A 2 -55.31 0.57 32.68
C HIS A 2 -55.41 0.15 31.20
N ALA A 3 -56.59 0.21 30.58
CA ALA A 3 -56.75 -0.13 29.16
C ALA A 3 -56.03 0.87 28.22
N MET A 4 -56.06 2.16 28.56
CA MET A 4 -55.43 3.22 27.76
C MET A 4 -53.89 3.17 27.81
N ARG A 5 -53.31 2.77 28.96
CA ARG A 5 -51.86 2.56 29.10
C ARG A 5 -51.35 1.35 28.29
N ARG A 6 -52.13 0.28 28.15
CA ARG A 6 -51.79 -0.88 27.31
C ARG A 6 -51.87 -0.56 25.81
N LEU A 7 -52.86 0.22 25.39
CA LEU A 7 -52.98 0.66 23.99
C LEU A 7 -51.80 1.56 23.60
N LEU A 8 -51.43 2.50 24.47
CA LEU A 8 -50.27 3.38 24.28
C LEU A 8 -48.93 2.62 24.26
N SER A 9 -48.75 1.58 25.09
CA SER A 9 -47.51 0.77 25.07
C SER A 9 -47.41 -0.12 23.83
N THR A 10 -48.55 -0.60 23.32
CA THR A 10 -48.58 -1.46 22.11
C THR A 10 -48.33 -0.63 20.85
N VAL A 11 -48.91 0.57 20.76
CA VAL A 11 -48.65 1.53 19.66
C VAL A 11 -47.20 2.02 19.71
N ALA A 12 -46.64 2.27 20.91
CA ALA A 12 -45.23 2.63 21.05
C ALA A 12 -44.29 1.48 20.65
N CYS A 13 -44.58 0.21 21.00
CA CYS A 13 -43.80 -0.95 20.56
C CYS A 13 -43.86 -1.18 19.03
N VAL A 14 -45.05 -1.04 18.42
CA VAL A 14 -45.20 -1.18 16.96
C VAL A 14 -44.52 -0.04 16.21
N ALA A 15 -44.62 1.21 16.69
CA ALA A 15 -43.90 2.34 16.13
C ALA A 15 -42.37 2.20 16.29
N SER A 16 -41.90 1.62 17.41
CA SER A 16 -40.47 1.34 17.65
C SER A 16 -39.94 0.23 16.73
N LEU A 17 -40.72 -0.82 16.48
CA LEU A 17 -40.36 -1.86 15.49
C LEU A 17 -40.38 -1.31 14.05
N SER A 18 -41.29 -0.39 13.74
CA SER A 18 -41.40 0.24 12.42
C SER A 18 -40.23 1.20 12.14
N LEU A 19 -39.80 1.99 13.15
CA LEU A 19 -38.63 2.86 13.03
C LEU A 19 -37.30 2.09 13.02
N ALA A 20 -37.22 0.93 13.66
CA ALA A 20 -36.04 0.07 13.58
C ALA A 20 -35.84 -0.55 12.18
N ALA A 21 -36.92 -0.71 11.40
CA ALA A 21 -36.85 -1.22 10.02
C ALA A 21 -36.43 -0.17 8.98
N ALA A 22 -36.51 1.13 9.30
CA ALA A 22 -36.20 2.22 8.36
C ALA A 22 -34.73 2.69 8.39
N GLY A 23 -33.90 2.14 9.29
CA GLY A 23 -32.52 2.61 9.53
C GLY A 23 -31.40 1.82 8.85
N CYS A 24 -31.68 0.69 8.21
CA CYS A 24 -30.70 -0.06 7.43
C CYS A 24 -30.86 0.34 5.96
N ALA A 25 -29.81 0.81 5.31
CA ALA A 25 -29.79 0.99 3.86
C ALA A 25 -30.00 -0.39 3.20
N ALA A 26 -31.26 -0.76 2.93
CA ALA A 26 -31.61 -2.03 2.33
C ALA A 26 -31.02 -2.08 0.92
N TRP A 27 -30.40 -3.21 0.58
CA TRP A 27 -29.93 -3.46 -0.77
C TRP A 27 -31.09 -3.30 -1.76
N GLN A 28 -30.86 -2.53 -2.82
CA GLN A 28 -31.83 -2.31 -3.89
C GLN A 28 -31.34 -3.02 -5.13
N ALA A 29 -32.19 -3.82 -5.76
CA ALA A 29 -31.85 -4.48 -7.01
C ALA A 29 -31.42 -3.43 -8.06
N PRO A 30 -30.18 -3.52 -8.58
CA PRO A 30 -29.68 -2.58 -9.58
C PRO A 30 -30.55 -2.49 -10.81
N ALA A 31 -30.90 -1.26 -11.20
CA ALA A 31 -31.63 -1.00 -12.43
C ALA A 31 -30.72 -1.07 -13.67
N ASP A 32 -29.41 -0.88 -13.49
CA ASP A 32 -28.41 -0.83 -14.57
C ASP A 32 -27.04 -1.29 -14.06
N VAL A 33 -26.31 -2.03 -14.89
CA VAL A 33 -24.94 -2.49 -14.63
C VAL A 33 -23.95 -2.04 -15.71
N SER A 34 -24.31 -1.03 -16.50
CA SER A 34 -23.48 -0.50 -17.58
C SER A 34 -22.09 -0.06 -17.07
N ASP A 35 -21.06 -0.44 -17.81
CA ASP A 35 -19.68 -0.04 -17.54
C ASP A 35 -19.20 1.09 -18.46
N ALA A 36 -20.08 1.72 -19.25
CA ALA A 36 -19.72 2.77 -20.21
C ALA A 36 -18.97 3.94 -19.55
N GLY A 37 -19.52 4.51 -18.47
CA GLY A 37 -18.87 5.61 -17.75
C GLY A 37 -17.57 5.20 -17.03
N LEU A 38 -17.38 3.89 -16.75
CA LEU A 38 -16.11 3.37 -16.23
C LEU A 38 -15.07 3.27 -17.35
N ARG A 39 -15.48 2.78 -18.53
CA ARG A 39 -14.63 2.66 -19.73
C ARG A 39 -14.13 4.01 -20.24
N ASP A 40 -14.97 5.04 -20.18
CA ASP A 40 -14.65 6.38 -20.65
C ASP A 40 -13.50 7.01 -19.84
N ARG A 41 -13.48 6.78 -18.52
CA ARG A 41 -12.44 7.30 -17.62
C ARG A 41 -11.35 6.29 -17.27
N ALA A 42 -11.37 5.11 -17.88
CA ALA A 42 -10.44 4.04 -17.54
C ALA A 42 -9.01 4.38 -17.96
N VAL A 43 -8.06 4.06 -17.09
CA VAL A 43 -6.63 4.08 -17.45
C VAL A 43 -6.32 2.81 -18.19
N LYS A 44 -5.66 2.95 -19.35
CA LYS A 44 -5.39 1.85 -20.28
C LYS A 44 -3.89 1.64 -20.41
N ALA A 45 -3.47 0.38 -20.47
CA ALA A 45 -2.11 0.01 -20.78
C ALA A 45 -2.08 -1.21 -21.70
N THR A 46 -1.01 -1.36 -22.49
CA THR A 46 -0.84 -2.50 -23.39
C THR A 46 0.59 -3.04 -23.25
N LYS A 47 0.71 -4.36 -23.13
CA LYS A 47 1.99 -5.06 -23.01
C LYS A 47 1.83 -6.48 -23.55
N ARG A 48 2.75 -6.93 -24.41
CA ARG A 48 2.80 -8.32 -24.93
C ARG A 48 1.42 -8.80 -25.46
N ASP A 49 0.81 -8.01 -26.35
CA ASP A 49 -0.50 -8.32 -26.96
C ASP A 49 -1.66 -8.46 -25.96
N VAL A 50 -1.50 -7.90 -24.77
CA VAL A 50 -2.56 -7.78 -23.78
C VAL A 50 -2.83 -6.31 -23.50
N ARG A 51 -4.09 -5.91 -23.59
CA ARG A 51 -4.55 -4.58 -23.16
C ARG A 51 -5.37 -4.72 -21.90
N VAL A 52 -5.05 -3.90 -20.91
CA VAL A 52 -5.82 -3.76 -19.68
C VAL A 52 -6.43 -2.37 -19.60
N SER A 53 -7.65 -2.29 -19.10
CA SER A 53 -8.33 -1.04 -18.75
C SER A 53 -8.82 -1.16 -17.32
N ALA A 54 -8.66 -0.12 -16.50
CA ALA A 54 -9.20 -0.14 -15.14
C ALA A 54 -9.70 1.23 -14.67
N ALA A 55 -10.72 1.22 -13.82
CA ALA A 55 -11.29 2.41 -13.20
C ALA A 55 -11.79 2.08 -11.78
N VAL A 56 -11.56 2.99 -10.84
CA VAL A 56 -12.17 2.93 -9.50
C VAL A 56 -13.64 3.34 -9.63
N LEU A 57 -14.55 2.58 -9.02
CA LEU A 57 -15.98 2.94 -8.95
C LEU A 57 -16.16 4.14 -8.03
N SER A 58 -17.02 5.09 -8.40
CA SER A 58 -17.53 6.10 -7.47
C SER A 58 -18.62 5.52 -6.58
N ALA A 59 -19.03 6.26 -5.56
CA ALA A 59 -20.22 5.95 -4.77
C ALA A 59 -21.48 5.80 -5.66
N ASP A 60 -21.61 6.65 -6.68
CA ASP A 60 -22.70 6.61 -7.66
C ASP A 60 -22.68 5.32 -8.49
N ASP A 61 -21.50 4.90 -8.95
CA ASP A 61 -21.33 3.63 -9.66
C ASP A 61 -21.63 2.44 -8.75
N SER A 62 -21.21 2.50 -7.48
CA SER A 62 -21.51 1.45 -6.50
C SER A 62 -23.01 1.31 -6.27
N ARG A 63 -23.75 2.41 -6.06
CA ARG A 63 -25.22 2.35 -5.94
C ARG A 63 -25.87 1.81 -7.21
N ARG A 64 -25.43 2.30 -8.36
CA ARG A 64 -25.99 1.91 -9.66
C ARG A 64 -25.74 0.44 -9.96
N MET A 65 -24.49 -0.02 -9.91
CA MET A 65 -24.09 -1.36 -10.32
C MET A 65 -24.26 -2.41 -9.22
N LEU A 66 -23.97 -2.09 -7.96
CA LEU A 66 -23.99 -3.05 -6.85
C LEU A 66 -25.31 -3.05 -6.09
N GLY A 67 -26.06 -1.94 -6.13
CA GLY A 67 -27.30 -1.77 -5.36
C GLY A 67 -27.08 -1.28 -3.94
N VAL A 68 -25.83 -0.95 -3.60
CA VAL A 68 -25.39 -0.55 -2.26
C VAL A 68 -24.06 0.20 -2.33
N GLU A 69 -23.87 1.18 -1.44
CA GLU A 69 -22.55 1.79 -1.20
C GLU A 69 -21.71 0.87 -0.31
N VAL A 70 -20.58 0.39 -0.83
CA VAL A 70 -19.66 -0.46 -0.04
C VAL A 70 -18.48 0.34 0.53
N ASP A 71 -18.31 1.61 0.15
CA ASP A 71 -17.22 2.46 0.64
C ASP A 71 -17.27 2.67 2.15
N ARG A 72 -18.49 2.78 2.71
CA ARG A 72 -18.72 2.86 4.17
C ARG A 72 -18.27 1.60 4.92
N LYS A 73 -18.10 0.48 4.21
CA LYS A 73 -17.57 -0.78 4.73
C LYS A 73 -16.05 -0.90 4.53
N ARG A 74 -15.37 0.18 4.14
CA ARG A 74 -13.94 0.22 3.80
C ARG A 74 -13.59 -0.75 2.66
N VAL A 75 -14.43 -0.76 1.62
CA VAL A 75 -14.22 -1.53 0.39
C VAL A 75 -14.27 -0.55 -0.78
N GLN A 76 -13.28 -0.58 -1.65
CA GLN A 76 -13.23 0.21 -2.88
C GLN A 76 -13.28 -0.73 -4.09
N PRO A 77 -14.44 -0.82 -4.77
CA PRO A 77 -14.56 -1.62 -5.98
C PRO A 77 -13.75 -1.01 -7.13
N VAL A 78 -13.11 -1.88 -7.91
CA VAL A 78 -12.38 -1.49 -9.12
C VAL A 78 -12.85 -2.35 -10.28
N TRP A 79 -13.27 -1.69 -11.35
CA TRP A 79 -13.57 -2.34 -12.62
C TRP A 79 -12.28 -2.59 -13.39
N ILE A 80 -12.14 -3.80 -13.91
CA ILE A 80 -11.01 -4.21 -14.73
C ILE A 80 -11.56 -4.88 -15.99
N GLU A 81 -11.00 -4.49 -17.13
CA GLU A 81 -11.14 -5.18 -18.40
C GLU A 81 -9.78 -5.66 -18.89
N VAL A 82 -9.75 -6.88 -19.40
CA VAL A 82 -8.58 -7.49 -20.04
C VAL A 82 -8.98 -7.93 -21.44
N GLN A 83 -8.31 -7.38 -22.44
CA GLN A 83 -8.35 -7.85 -23.82
C GLN A 83 -7.12 -8.72 -24.06
N ASN A 84 -7.34 -10.02 -24.23
CA ASN A 84 -6.29 -11.00 -24.47
C ASN A 84 -6.13 -11.26 -25.97
N GLN A 85 -5.06 -10.78 -26.59
CA GLN A 85 -4.73 -11.08 -28.00
C GLN A 85 -3.55 -12.07 -28.10
N THR A 86 -3.25 -12.78 -27.01
CA THR A 86 -2.23 -13.84 -26.97
C THR A 86 -2.85 -15.20 -27.28
N ALA A 87 -2.00 -16.18 -27.60
CA ALA A 87 -2.43 -17.56 -27.86
C ALA A 87 -2.72 -18.38 -26.58
N ASP A 88 -2.46 -17.84 -25.39
CA ASP A 88 -2.62 -18.56 -24.12
C ASP A 88 -3.73 -17.95 -23.25
N PRO A 89 -4.41 -18.75 -22.41
CA PRO A 89 -5.30 -18.22 -21.39
C PRO A 89 -4.52 -17.42 -20.35
N LEU A 90 -5.12 -16.34 -19.85
CA LEU A 90 -4.55 -15.48 -18.81
C LEU A 90 -5.32 -15.62 -17.50
N TRP A 91 -4.59 -15.79 -16.40
CA TRP A 91 -5.16 -15.77 -15.05
C TRP A 91 -4.76 -14.49 -14.32
N LEU A 92 -5.76 -13.70 -13.92
CA LEU A 92 -5.54 -12.58 -13.01
C LEU A 92 -5.23 -13.08 -11.60
N LEU A 93 -4.03 -12.77 -11.11
CA LEU A 93 -3.60 -13.08 -9.75
C LEU A 93 -4.08 -11.99 -8.77
N ARG A 94 -5.29 -12.16 -8.24
CA ARG A 94 -5.96 -11.17 -7.35
C ARG A 94 -5.10 -10.73 -6.15
N PRO A 95 -4.36 -11.62 -5.44
CA PRO A 95 -3.49 -11.20 -4.33
C PRO A 95 -2.35 -10.28 -4.76
N GLY A 96 -2.00 -10.26 -6.05
CA GLY A 96 -1.03 -9.31 -6.59
C GLY A 96 -1.58 -7.89 -6.70
N THR A 97 -2.91 -7.75 -6.82
CA THR A 97 -3.64 -6.48 -6.81
C THR A 97 -3.79 -5.92 -5.39
N ASP A 98 -4.28 -6.75 -4.47
CA ASP A 98 -4.38 -6.46 -3.04
C ASP A 98 -4.30 -7.80 -2.27
N PRO A 99 -3.31 -8.00 -1.38
CA PRO A 99 -3.22 -9.23 -0.60
C PRO A 99 -4.45 -9.49 0.29
N ASP A 100 -5.15 -8.42 0.67
CA ASP A 100 -6.32 -8.43 1.54
C ASP A 100 -7.61 -8.16 0.73
N TYR A 101 -7.68 -8.61 -0.54
CA TYR A 101 -8.87 -8.46 -1.38
C TYR A 101 -10.09 -9.19 -0.79
N PHE A 102 -11.28 -8.72 -1.13
CA PHE A 102 -12.54 -9.34 -0.77
C PHE A 102 -13.10 -10.14 -1.95
N SER A 103 -13.57 -11.35 -1.68
CA SER A 103 -14.37 -12.09 -2.65
C SER A 103 -15.74 -11.42 -2.84
N PRO A 104 -16.37 -11.56 -4.01
CA PRO A 104 -17.71 -11.00 -4.22
C PRO A 104 -18.76 -11.45 -3.20
N LEU A 105 -18.64 -12.69 -2.71
CA LEU A 105 -19.59 -13.24 -1.71
C LEU A 105 -19.32 -12.73 -0.29
N GLU A 106 -18.08 -12.36 0.06
CA GLU A 106 -17.81 -11.65 1.32
C GLU A 106 -18.46 -10.26 1.31
N ILE A 107 -18.43 -9.58 0.16
CA ILE A 107 -19.14 -8.30 0.00
C ILE A 107 -20.64 -8.51 0.06
N ALA A 108 -21.17 -9.55 -0.59
CA ALA A 108 -22.59 -9.88 -0.55
C ALA A 108 -23.06 -10.13 0.89
N TRP A 109 -22.33 -10.94 1.64
CA TRP A 109 -22.60 -11.21 3.05
C TRP A 109 -22.64 -9.94 3.90
N SER A 110 -21.78 -8.96 3.62
CA SER A 110 -21.73 -7.70 4.38
C SER A 110 -23.00 -6.84 4.28
N VAL A 111 -23.89 -7.15 3.33
CA VAL A 111 -25.16 -6.46 3.06
C VAL A 111 -26.38 -7.38 3.19
N HIS A 112 -26.19 -8.61 3.68
CA HIS A 112 -27.30 -9.54 3.95
C HIS A 112 -28.26 -8.97 4.99
N MET A 113 -29.54 -9.29 4.80
CA MET A 113 -30.61 -8.93 5.70
C MET A 113 -31.02 -10.15 6.54
N PRO A 114 -31.23 -9.98 7.86
CA PRO A 114 -31.72 -11.06 8.71
C PRO A 114 -33.07 -11.58 8.23
N LEU A 115 -33.26 -12.91 8.24
CA LEU A 115 -34.52 -13.58 7.88
C LEU A 115 -35.00 -13.30 6.43
N ALA A 116 -34.10 -12.94 5.52
CA ALA A 116 -34.42 -12.59 4.13
C ALA A 116 -33.68 -13.49 3.12
N GLU A 117 -33.85 -14.81 3.23
CA GLU A 117 -33.11 -15.82 2.45
C GLU A 117 -33.15 -15.56 0.93
N ASP A 118 -34.33 -15.39 0.35
CA ASP A 118 -34.47 -15.15 -1.09
C ASP A 118 -33.82 -13.83 -1.54
N ALA A 119 -33.83 -12.81 -0.69
CA ALA A 119 -33.17 -11.54 -0.99
C ALA A 119 -31.65 -11.69 -0.95
N ASN A 120 -31.12 -12.38 0.06
CA ASN A 120 -29.70 -12.65 0.21
C ASN A 120 -29.17 -13.52 -0.94
N ALA A 121 -29.93 -14.52 -1.39
CA ALA A 121 -29.58 -15.31 -2.56
C ALA A 121 -29.47 -14.46 -3.84
N ARG A 122 -30.36 -13.48 -4.04
CA ARG A 122 -30.27 -12.53 -5.17
C ARG A 122 -29.06 -11.61 -5.06
N ILE A 123 -28.70 -11.16 -3.85
CA ILE A 123 -27.48 -10.37 -3.62
C ILE A 123 -26.23 -11.18 -3.98
N ASP A 124 -26.17 -12.43 -3.51
CA ASP A 124 -25.06 -13.35 -3.76
C ASP A 124 -24.88 -13.59 -5.26
N GLU A 125 -25.96 -13.92 -5.97
CA GLU A 125 -25.95 -14.13 -7.42
C GLU A 125 -25.47 -12.87 -8.15
N HIS A 126 -26.01 -11.70 -7.77
CA HIS A 126 -25.70 -10.43 -8.43
C HIS A 126 -24.22 -10.03 -8.28
N LEU A 127 -23.70 -9.99 -7.04
CA LEU A 127 -22.29 -9.63 -6.83
C LEU A 127 -21.33 -10.68 -7.36
N ASN A 128 -21.67 -11.97 -7.22
CA ASN A 128 -20.87 -13.03 -7.83
C ASN A 128 -20.81 -12.87 -9.36
N LYS A 129 -21.91 -12.50 -10.03
CA LYS A 129 -21.93 -12.26 -11.48
C LYS A 129 -21.06 -11.08 -11.90
N LEU A 130 -21.04 -9.99 -11.12
CA LEU A 130 -20.21 -8.81 -11.42
C LEU A 130 -18.72 -9.02 -11.17
N GLY A 131 -18.35 -9.94 -10.27
CA GLY A 131 -16.96 -10.21 -9.95
C GLY A 131 -16.13 -10.71 -11.14
N PHE A 132 -14.89 -10.26 -11.28
CA PHE A 132 -13.98 -10.67 -12.35
C PHE A 132 -13.72 -12.19 -12.35
N LYS A 133 -13.88 -12.83 -13.52
CA LYS A 133 -13.78 -14.28 -13.71
C LYS A 133 -12.51 -14.64 -14.47
N ASN A 134 -11.81 -15.65 -13.96
CA ASN A 134 -10.68 -16.27 -14.62
C ASN A 134 -11.10 -17.60 -15.27
N PRO A 135 -10.37 -18.08 -16.29
CA PRO A 135 -9.33 -17.36 -17.05
C PRO A 135 -9.94 -16.42 -18.12
N VAL A 136 -9.15 -15.47 -18.61
CA VAL A 136 -9.44 -14.74 -19.86
C VAL A 136 -8.86 -15.55 -21.01
N LEU A 137 -9.73 -16.12 -21.84
CA LEU A 137 -9.32 -16.98 -22.96
C LEU A 137 -8.64 -16.18 -24.09
N PRO A 138 -7.90 -16.84 -24.99
CA PRO A 138 -7.37 -16.21 -26.21
C PRO A 138 -8.47 -15.51 -27.02
N ASP A 139 -8.14 -14.35 -27.59
CA ASP A 139 -9.02 -13.50 -28.41
C ASP A 139 -10.31 -13.02 -27.72
N VAL A 140 -10.37 -13.13 -26.39
CA VAL A 140 -11.51 -12.68 -25.58
C VAL A 140 -11.18 -11.38 -24.86
N THR A 141 -12.15 -10.48 -24.85
CA THR A 141 -12.19 -9.34 -23.93
C THR A 141 -13.12 -9.69 -22.78
N HIS A 142 -12.61 -9.67 -21.54
CA HIS A 142 -13.39 -9.96 -20.34
C HIS A 142 -13.29 -8.81 -19.35
N ALA A 143 -14.41 -8.43 -18.75
CA ALA A 143 -14.49 -7.38 -17.74
C ALA A 143 -15.18 -7.86 -16.46
N GLY A 144 -14.88 -7.20 -15.34
CA GLY A 144 -15.54 -7.45 -14.07
C GLY A 144 -14.95 -6.63 -12.93
N LEU A 145 -15.54 -6.78 -11.76
CA LEU A 145 -15.16 -6.05 -10.56
C LEU A 145 -14.19 -6.86 -9.69
N LEU A 146 -13.21 -6.15 -9.12
CA LEU A 146 -12.48 -6.58 -7.93
C LEU A 146 -12.91 -5.72 -6.75
N PHE A 147 -13.03 -6.34 -5.58
CA PHE A 147 -13.31 -5.65 -4.34
C PHE A 147 -12.05 -5.67 -3.50
N ILE A 148 -11.50 -4.49 -3.28
CA ILE A 148 -10.18 -4.31 -2.69
C ILE A 148 -10.25 -3.16 -1.68
N ASN A 149 -9.21 -2.97 -0.89
CA ASN A 149 -9.25 -1.99 0.18
C ASN A 149 -9.09 -0.56 -0.38
N PRO A 150 -9.62 0.46 0.32
CA PRO A 150 -9.60 1.83 -0.16
C PRO A 150 -8.21 2.47 -0.09
N GLU A 151 -7.94 3.30 -1.09
CA GLU A 151 -6.89 4.32 -1.09
C GLU A 151 -7.51 5.66 -1.45
N HIS A 152 -6.79 6.75 -1.17
CA HIS A 152 -7.26 8.12 -1.39
C HIS A 152 -6.49 8.85 -2.49
N GLY A 153 -7.21 9.67 -3.27
CA GLY A 153 -6.72 10.53 -4.35
C GLY A 153 -6.27 9.72 -5.57
N VAL A 154 -5.11 9.06 -5.46
CA VAL A 154 -4.55 8.21 -6.50
C VAL A 154 -4.25 6.85 -5.92
N ARG A 155 -4.83 5.83 -6.55
CA ARG A 155 -4.58 4.42 -6.30
C ARG A 155 -3.54 3.88 -7.25
N LEU A 156 -2.58 3.13 -6.73
CA LEU A 156 -1.75 2.25 -7.57
C LEU A 156 -2.38 0.86 -7.65
N LEU A 157 -2.87 0.49 -8.83
CA LEU A 157 -3.45 -0.83 -9.10
C LEU A 157 -2.44 -1.72 -9.80
N ASN A 158 -2.05 -2.81 -9.14
CA ASN A 158 -1.30 -3.89 -9.77
C ASN A 158 -2.24 -4.87 -10.47
N ILE A 159 -1.98 -5.18 -11.73
CA ILE A 159 -2.66 -6.23 -12.48
C ILE A 159 -1.62 -7.23 -12.93
N ASP A 160 -1.70 -8.45 -12.40
CA ASP A 160 -0.77 -9.54 -12.67
C ASP A 160 -1.48 -10.63 -13.45
N LEU A 161 -1.18 -10.71 -14.75
CA LEU A 161 -1.75 -11.72 -15.63
C LEU A 161 -0.74 -12.85 -15.83
N LEU A 162 -1.06 -14.01 -15.23
CA LEU A 162 -0.27 -15.22 -15.35
C LEU A 162 -0.63 -15.95 -16.65
N GLN A 163 0.40 -16.18 -17.44
CA GLN A 163 0.42 -17.04 -18.62
C GLN A 163 1.29 -18.27 -18.31
N ARG A 164 1.28 -19.27 -19.20
CA ARG A 164 2.20 -20.41 -19.14
C ARG A 164 3.65 -19.91 -19.04
N LYS A 165 4.30 -20.14 -17.88
CA LYS A 165 5.70 -19.79 -17.57
C LYS A 165 6.05 -18.30 -17.63
N ALA A 166 5.07 -17.39 -17.69
CA ALA A 166 5.34 -15.96 -17.76
C ALA A 166 4.29 -15.16 -16.98
N LEU A 167 4.72 -14.04 -16.43
CA LEU A 167 3.83 -13.04 -15.85
C LEU A 167 3.85 -11.78 -16.72
N ILE A 168 2.67 -11.23 -17.00
CA ILE A 168 2.51 -9.93 -17.65
C ILE A 168 1.99 -8.93 -16.60
N PRO A 169 2.90 -8.19 -15.94
CA PRO A 169 2.52 -7.23 -14.91
C PRO A 169 2.19 -5.86 -15.51
N PHE A 170 1.18 -5.23 -14.93
CA PHE A 170 0.83 -3.83 -15.13
C PHE A 170 0.74 -3.14 -13.77
N SER A 171 1.05 -1.85 -13.74
CA SER A 171 0.89 -0.98 -12.58
C SER A 171 0.28 0.32 -13.06
N LEU A 172 -1.00 0.52 -12.74
CA LEU A 172 -1.81 1.65 -13.21
C LEU A 172 -2.07 2.62 -12.07
N PHE A 173 -1.89 3.91 -12.32
CA PHE A 173 -2.30 4.96 -11.38
C PHE A 173 -3.72 5.39 -11.71
N LEU A 174 -4.68 5.02 -10.87
CA LEU A 174 -6.09 5.33 -11.03
C LEU A 174 -6.49 6.49 -10.13
N SER A 175 -7.22 7.46 -10.67
CA SER A 175 -7.88 8.48 -9.84
C SER A 175 -9.04 7.85 -9.08
N VAL A 176 -9.18 8.21 -7.79
CA VAL A 176 -10.33 7.86 -6.97
C VAL A 176 -11.38 8.97 -7.15
N PRO A 177 -12.53 8.71 -7.80
CA PRO A 177 -13.43 9.79 -8.23
C PRO A 177 -13.97 10.65 -7.08
N ASP A 178 -14.33 10.01 -5.97
CA ASP A 178 -15.06 10.68 -4.88
C ASP A 178 -14.19 11.64 -4.06
N ASP A 179 -12.86 11.55 -4.18
CA ASP A 179 -11.93 12.41 -3.45
C ASP A 179 -10.92 13.13 -4.36
N ALA A 180 -11.10 13.07 -5.68
CA ALA A 180 -10.24 13.70 -6.68
C ALA A 180 -10.09 15.22 -6.51
N GLY A 181 -11.08 15.89 -5.89
CA GLY A 181 -11.08 17.33 -5.61
C GLY A 181 -10.60 17.73 -4.22
N ASP A 182 -10.27 16.79 -3.34
CA ASP A 182 -9.83 17.08 -1.97
C ASP A 182 -8.31 17.35 -1.94
N GLU A 183 -7.92 18.58 -1.62
CA GLU A 183 -6.51 18.99 -1.55
C GLU A 183 -5.68 18.16 -0.55
N ARG A 184 -6.32 17.52 0.45
CA ARG A 184 -5.63 16.63 1.39
C ARG A 184 -5.08 15.38 0.70
N PHE A 185 -5.71 14.95 -0.38
CA PHE A 185 -5.35 13.75 -1.14
C PHE A 185 -4.72 14.06 -2.50
N ALA A 186 -4.65 15.34 -2.87
CA ALA A 186 -3.96 15.80 -4.07
C ALA A 186 -2.51 15.29 -4.09
N PHE A 187 -2.24 14.38 -5.03
CA PHE A 187 -0.91 13.87 -5.28
C PHE A 187 -0.24 14.70 -6.38
N SER A 188 0.76 15.49 -6.00
CA SER A 188 1.68 16.13 -6.94
C SER A 188 3.02 15.42 -6.84
N ALA A 189 3.41 14.72 -7.90
CA ALA A 189 4.71 14.10 -7.99
C ALA A 189 5.77 15.22 -8.04
N TYR A 190 6.48 15.41 -6.93
CA TYR A 190 7.58 16.37 -6.88
C TYR A 190 8.62 16.04 -7.95
N ARG A 191 9.09 17.06 -8.67
CA ARG A 191 10.09 16.92 -9.74
C ARG A 191 11.15 18.00 -9.60
N TYR A 192 12.41 17.57 -9.58
CA TYR A 192 13.54 18.49 -9.71
C TYR A 192 13.70 18.94 -11.17
N PRO A 193 14.17 20.17 -11.42
CA PRO A 193 14.69 20.52 -12.74
C PRO A 193 15.89 19.63 -13.07
N ASP A 194 16.05 19.23 -14.33
CA ASP A 194 17.13 18.32 -14.74
C ASP A 194 18.53 18.83 -14.36
N SER A 195 18.72 20.16 -14.36
CA SER A 195 19.98 20.80 -13.94
C SER A 195 20.37 20.57 -12.48
N ALA A 196 19.40 20.21 -11.61
CA ALA A 196 19.66 19.92 -10.21
C ALA A 196 19.97 18.44 -9.96
N ILE A 197 19.73 17.56 -10.95
CA ILE A 197 19.86 16.11 -10.79
C ILE A 197 21.31 15.70 -11.06
N LYS A 198 21.86 14.89 -10.15
CA LYS A 198 23.16 14.24 -10.35
C LYS A 198 22.97 12.84 -10.91
N ASP A 199 23.26 12.65 -12.18
CA ASP A 199 23.28 11.31 -12.77
C ASP A 199 24.52 10.51 -12.32
N ARG A 200 24.28 9.25 -11.97
CA ARG A 200 25.27 8.27 -11.53
C ARG A 200 25.07 6.98 -12.33
N ASN A 201 26.12 6.51 -12.99
CA ASN A 201 26.06 5.34 -13.87
C ASN A 201 26.96 4.19 -13.39
N THR A 202 27.50 4.28 -12.18
CA THR A 202 28.27 3.21 -11.56
C THR A 202 27.86 3.05 -10.10
N LEU A 203 27.90 1.81 -9.61
CA LEU A 203 27.57 1.49 -8.22
C LEU A 203 28.49 2.23 -7.23
N ALA A 204 29.77 2.37 -7.53
CA ALA A 204 30.72 3.09 -6.68
C ALA A 204 30.38 4.60 -6.59
N ALA A 205 30.06 5.24 -7.72
CA ALA A 205 29.69 6.65 -7.72
C ALA A 205 28.33 6.89 -7.03
N LEU A 206 27.37 5.95 -7.18
CA LEU A 206 26.13 5.99 -6.43
C LEU A 206 26.39 5.88 -4.94
N ARG A 207 27.10 4.83 -4.49
CA ARG A 207 27.43 4.61 -3.07
C ARG A 207 27.99 5.87 -2.41
N SER A 208 29.00 6.49 -3.04
CA SER A 208 29.64 7.69 -2.49
C SER A 208 28.71 8.90 -2.40
N GLU A 209 27.71 9.04 -3.28
CA GLU A 209 26.68 10.08 -3.09
C GLU A 209 25.71 9.73 -1.96
N LEU A 210 25.31 8.46 -1.83
CA LEU A 210 24.38 8.02 -0.80
C LEU A 210 24.93 8.23 0.61
N GLU A 211 26.24 8.01 0.82
CA GLU A 211 26.95 8.24 2.08
C GLU A 211 26.91 9.71 2.54
N ARG A 212 26.79 10.66 1.60
CA ARG A 212 26.79 12.11 1.87
C ARG A 212 25.39 12.70 2.07
N LEU A 213 24.34 11.93 1.82
CA LEU A 213 22.97 12.37 2.07
C LEU A 213 22.74 12.56 3.58
N PRO A 214 21.82 13.47 3.99
CA PRO A 214 21.59 13.76 5.41
C PRO A 214 21.21 12.50 6.20
N CYS A 215 21.69 12.40 7.44
CA CYS A 215 21.43 11.24 8.29
C CYS A 215 19.95 11.06 8.63
N CYS A 216 19.27 12.18 8.80
CA CYS A 216 18.08 12.28 9.61
C CYS A 216 17.18 13.36 9.02
N ALA A 217 15.88 13.19 9.21
CA ALA A 217 14.94 14.26 8.91
C ALA A 217 15.10 15.41 9.90
N THR A 218 14.61 16.59 9.53
CA THR A 218 14.63 17.80 10.33
C THR A 218 13.23 18.31 10.61
N ASP A 219 13.08 19.20 11.60
CA ASP A 219 11.82 19.90 11.80
C ASP A 219 11.59 20.91 10.67
N PRO A 220 10.39 21.49 10.51
CA PRO A 220 10.12 22.48 9.46
C PRO A 220 11.03 23.71 9.48
N ARG A 221 11.71 23.98 10.59
CA ARG A 221 12.68 25.09 10.72
C ARG A 221 14.12 24.67 10.44
N GLY A 222 14.40 23.38 10.27
CA GLY A 222 15.76 22.86 10.08
C GLY A 222 16.66 22.98 11.32
N THR A 223 16.08 23.13 12.51
CA THR A 223 16.78 23.42 13.77
C THR A 223 16.96 22.20 14.67
N ALA A 224 16.11 21.19 14.50
CA ALA A 224 16.15 19.95 15.27
C ALA A 224 16.16 18.74 14.33
N TYR A 225 16.69 17.61 14.82
CA TYR A 225 16.76 16.35 14.11
C TYR A 225 15.69 15.37 14.59
N GLY A 226 15.10 14.66 13.65
CA GLY A 226 14.06 13.65 13.86
C GLY A 226 14.62 12.24 13.78
N ALA A 227 13.80 11.34 13.24
CA ALA A 227 14.17 9.93 13.08
C ALA A 227 15.16 9.73 11.90
N PRO A 228 15.96 8.64 11.91
CA PRO A 228 17.02 8.44 10.94
C PRO A 228 16.47 8.05 9.56
N LEU A 229 17.14 8.48 8.50
CA LEU A 229 16.90 8.09 7.12
C LEU A 229 17.68 6.81 6.87
N ASN A 230 17.03 5.67 7.12
CA ASN A 230 17.63 4.34 7.24
C ASN A 230 17.44 3.46 5.99
N ILE A 231 16.86 3.99 4.91
CA ILE A 231 16.66 3.28 3.64
C ILE A 231 16.91 4.21 2.44
N ILE A 232 17.37 3.62 1.34
CA ILE A 232 17.38 4.21 -0.01
C ILE A 232 16.56 3.31 -0.93
N PHE A 233 15.62 3.88 -1.68
CA PHE A 233 15.00 3.19 -2.81
C PHE A 233 15.58 3.69 -4.13
N VAL A 234 15.84 2.78 -5.06
CA VAL A 234 16.29 3.09 -6.42
C VAL A 234 15.35 2.42 -7.41
N GLY A 235 14.64 3.18 -8.23
CA GLY A 235 13.68 2.60 -9.17
C GLY A 235 12.62 3.57 -9.69
N GLU A 236 11.80 3.07 -10.60
CA GLU A 236 10.59 3.77 -11.02
C GLU A 236 9.56 3.77 -9.90
N SER A 237 8.78 4.85 -9.78
CA SER A 237 7.76 4.98 -8.73
C SER A 237 6.67 3.91 -8.83
N SER A 238 6.36 3.45 -10.06
CA SER A 238 5.43 2.34 -10.31
C SER A 238 5.97 1.01 -9.79
N ASP A 239 7.26 0.72 -9.97
CA ASP A 239 7.88 -0.54 -9.52
C ASP A 239 8.04 -0.56 -7.99
N ILE A 240 8.48 0.56 -7.39
CA ILE A 240 8.56 0.73 -5.93
C ILE A 240 7.16 0.58 -5.31
N GLY A 241 6.18 1.33 -5.84
CA GLY A 241 4.81 1.28 -5.36
C GLY A 241 4.19 -0.11 -5.53
N ALA A 242 4.48 -0.80 -6.64
CA ALA A 242 3.97 -2.14 -6.87
C ALA A 242 4.51 -3.14 -5.83
N ALA A 243 5.80 -3.06 -5.51
CA ALA A 243 6.43 -3.90 -4.49
C ALA A 243 5.82 -3.66 -3.10
N LEU A 244 5.60 -2.38 -2.74
CA LEU A 244 4.94 -1.98 -1.50
C LEU A 244 3.49 -2.51 -1.41
N ALA A 245 2.67 -2.29 -2.45
CA ALA A 245 1.27 -2.70 -2.48
C ALA A 245 1.09 -4.22 -2.32
N ARG A 246 1.97 -5.02 -2.94
CA ARG A 246 1.99 -6.50 -2.81
C ARG A 246 2.28 -7.00 -1.39
N ARG A 247 2.77 -6.12 -0.52
CA ARG A 247 3.05 -6.38 0.90
C ARG A 247 2.13 -5.59 1.83
N SER A 248 0.97 -5.20 1.31
CA SER A 248 -0.09 -4.46 2.01
C SER A 248 0.33 -3.08 2.52
N TYR A 249 1.37 -2.46 1.96
CA TYR A 249 1.64 -1.04 2.20
C TYR A 249 0.69 -0.20 1.33
N ARG A 250 -0.08 0.66 1.99
CA ARG A 250 -1.08 1.52 1.36
C ARG A 250 -0.73 2.97 1.56
N ARG A 251 -1.09 3.82 0.60
CA ARG A 251 -0.90 5.27 0.75
C ARG A 251 -1.77 5.77 1.90
N ASP A 252 -1.12 6.36 2.90
CA ASP A 252 -1.76 6.89 4.10
C ASP A 252 -0.84 7.97 4.65
N MET A 253 -0.99 9.21 4.17
CA MET A 253 -0.25 10.35 4.70
C MET A 253 -1.09 11.02 5.79
N ARG A 254 -0.49 11.22 6.96
CA ARG A 254 -1.14 11.82 8.13
C ARG A 254 -0.42 13.13 8.50
N PRO A 255 -1.08 14.07 9.20
CA PRO A 255 -0.45 15.33 9.62
C PRO A 255 0.88 15.15 10.37
N VAL A 256 1.01 14.09 11.18
CA VAL A 256 2.24 13.76 11.92
C VAL A 256 3.44 13.48 11.00
N ASP A 257 3.21 13.03 9.77
CA ASP A 257 4.28 12.75 8.81
C ASP A 257 4.90 14.01 8.22
N ALA A 258 4.15 15.12 8.20
CA ALA A 258 4.60 16.40 7.65
C ALA A 258 5.59 17.14 8.56
N VAL A 259 5.72 16.70 9.82
CA VAL A 259 6.70 17.25 10.79
C VAL A 259 8.12 16.82 10.43
N GLU A 260 8.28 15.63 9.85
CA GLU A 260 9.56 15.14 9.35
C GLU A 260 9.83 15.76 7.98
N GLN A 261 10.91 16.53 7.84
CA GLN A 261 11.30 17.13 6.58
C GLN A 261 12.68 16.67 6.12
N VAL A 262 12.83 16.55 4.81
CA VAL A 262 14.10 16.30 4.15
C VAL A 262 14.13 17.20 2.92
N PHE A 263 15.27 17.82 2.63
CA PHE A 263 15.41 18.80 1.56
C PHE A 263 14.43 19.99 1.69
N GLY A 264 14.07 20.36 2.93
CA GLY A 264 13.14 21.47 3.22
C GLY A 264 11.67 21.20 2.85
N ARG A 265 11.27 19.93 2.74
CA ARG A 265 9.93 19.55 2.31
C ARG A 265 9.43 18.30 3.04
N ARG A 266 8.10 18.20 3.14
CA ARG A 266 7.39 17.00 3.64
C ARG A 266 7.65 15.77 2.74
N PRO A 267 7.36 14.54 3.21
CA PRO A 267 7.52 13.34 2.39
C PRO A 267 6.71 13.43 1.09
N ASP A 268 7.27 12.93 -0.01
CA ASP A 268 6.55 12.78 -1.29
C ASP A 268 5.54 11.63 -1.23
N ILE A 269 5.93 10.57 -0.55
CA ILE A 269 5.17 9.33 -0.43
C ILE A 269 5.18 8.93 1.03
N VAL A 270 4.00 8.59 1.54
CA VAL A 270 3.86 7.91 2.83
C VAL A 270 3.03 6.65 2.63
N GLY A 271 3.65 5.50 2.93
CA GLY A 271 3.02 4.20 2.92
C GLY A 271 2.92 3.64 4.33
N ARG A 272 1.81 2.99 4.66
CA ARG A 272 1.65 2.24 5.92
C ARG A 272 1.21 0.83 5.63
N LYS A 273 1.82 -0.14 6.29
CA LYS A 273 1.38 -1.53 6.19
C LYS A 273 0.06 -1.69 6.93
N GLN A 274 -0.97 -2.09 6.21
CA GLN A 274 -2.33 -2.22 6.70
C GLN A 274 -2.91 -3.55 6.21
N SER A 275 -3.35 -4.42 7.12
CA SER A 275 -4.07 -5.65 6.78
C SER A 275 -5.34 -5.79 7.60
N GLN A 276 -6.31 -6.55 7.10
CA GLN A 276 -7.64 -6.72 7.70
C GLN A 276 -7.60 -7.32 9.11
N ALA A 277 -6.67 -8.25 9.36
CA ALA A 277 -6.46 -8.89 10.67
C ALA A 277 -5.51 -8.10 11.59
N GLY A 278 -5.16 -6.87 11.21
CA GLY A 278 -4.09 -6.09 11.82
C GLY A 278 -2.71 -6.47 11.24
N ALA A 279 -1.97 -5.46 10.83
CA ALA A 279 -0.58 -5.59 10.39
C ALA A 279 0.37 -4.99 11.42
N PRO A 280 1.66 -5.36 11.45
CA PRO A 280 2.68 -4.49 12.01
C PRO A 280 2.53 -3.12 11.36
N ALA A 281 2.28 -2.09 12.16
CA ALA A 281 1.99 -0.73 11.66
C ALA A 281 3.26 0.00 11.18
N THR A 282 4.10 -0.68 10.41
CA THR A 282 5.29 -0.13 9.79
C THR A 282 4.87 0.97 8.81
N TRP A 283 5.48 2.14 8.93
CA TRP A 283 5.34 3.24 7.98
C TRP A 283 6.64 3.46 7.22
N VAL A 284 6.50 3.93 5.99
CA VAL A 284 7.57 4.33 5.08
C VAL A 284 7.28 5.76 4.66
N ARG A 285 8.24 6.66 4.85
CA ARG A 285 8.22 8.03 4.33
C ARG A 285 9.37 8.18 3.34
N ALA A 286 9.08 8.64 2.13
CA ALA A 286 10.08 8.73 1.06
C ALA A 286 10.13 10.13 0.47
N TRP A 287 11.35 10.60 0.21
CA TRP A 287 11.67 11.85 -0.44
C TRP A 287 12.54 11.58 -1.66
N LEU A 288 12.11 12.00 -2.84
CA LEU A 288 12.93 12.02 -4.04
C LEU A 288 14.22 12.81 -3.77
N ALA A 289 15.37 12.18 -3.96
CA ALA A 289 16.67 12.83 -3.91
C ALA A 289 17.01 13.41 -5.29
N PRO A 290 17.82 14.48 -5.37
CA PRO A 290 18.32 15.02 -6.63
C PRO A 290 19.45 14.15 -7.22
N ILE A 291 19.23 12.84 -7.26
CA ILE A 291 20.16 11.81 -7.74
C ILE A 291 19.39 10.87 -8.65
N ARG A 292 19.99 10.48 -9.76
CA ARG A 292 19.47 9.46 -10.66
C ARG A 292 20.52 8.38 -10.87
N PHE A 293 20.12 7.12 -10.81
CA PHE A 293 21.01 5.99 -11.09
C PHE A 293 20.54 5.28 -12.35
N GLU A 294 21.34 5.30 -13.42
CA GLU A 294 21.01 4.65 -14.70
C GLU A 294 19.61 5.02 -15.22
N GLY A 295 19.25 6.30 -15.15
CA GLY A 295 17.92 6.76 -15.57
C GLY A 295 16.83 6.66 -14.48
N ARG A 296 17.07 5.91 -13.39
CA ARG A 296 16.07 5.61 -12.35
C ARG A 296 16.15 6.56 -11.17
N SER A 297 14.99 6.88 -10.59
CA SER A 297 14.89 7.79 -9.45
C SER A 297 15.48 7.19 -8.18
N VAL A 298 16.09 8.03 -7.34
CA VAL A 298 16.58 7.66 -6.00
C VAL A 298 15.72 8.36 -4.95
N TYR A 299 15.18 7.61 -4.00
CA TYR A 299 14.46 8.14 -2.85
C TYR A 299 15.26 7.90 -1.57
N LEU A 300 15.38 8.94 -0.76
CA LEU A 300 15.84 8.85 0.62
C LEU A 300 14.63 8.53 1.50
N VAL A 301 14.74 7.51 2.35
CA VAL A 301 13.58 6.88 2.99
C VAL A 301 13.80 6.75 4.49
N GLN A 302 12.75 7.07 5.23
CA GLN A 302 12.63 6.83 6.66
C GLN A 302 11.60 5.72 6.87
N VAL A 303 11.99 4.60 7.47
CA VAL A 303 11.07 3.55 7.91
C VAL A 303 11.05 3.48 9.43
N GLY A 304 9.86 3.29 9.98
CA GLY A 304 9.65 3.13 11.41
C GLY A 304 8.40 2.31 11.70
N ARG A 305 8.19 2.00 12.97
CA ARG A 305 7.00 1.30 13.48
C ARG A 305 6.65 1.83 14.86
N PRO A 306 5.40 1.68 15.34
CA PRO A 306 5.04 2.19 16.64
C PRO A 306 5.52 1.25 17.74
N VAL A 307 5.75 1.80 18.93
CA VAL A 307 5.76 1.03 20.17
C VAL A 307 4.45 0.24 20.29
N GLY A 308 4.54 -1.03 20.69
CA GLY A 308 3.39 -1.95 20.71
C GLY A 308 3.06 -2.60 19.35
N GLY A 309 3.65 -2.13 18.25
CA GLY A 309 3.52 -2.76 16.92
C GLY A 309 2.06 -2.91 16.48
N ARG A 310 1.62 -4.16 16.28
CA ARG A 310 0.25 -4.49 15.88
C ARG A 310 -0.82 -4.19 16.94
N PHE A 311 -0.39 -4.02 18.19
CA PHE A 311 -1.28 -3.71 19.32
C PHE A 311 -1.39 -2.19 19.57
N ALA A 312 -0.66 -1.37 18.80
CA ALA A 312 -0.78 0.06 18.87
C ALA A 312 -2.16 0.51 18.36
N PRO A 313 -2.80 1.53 18.96
CA PRO A 313 -4.08 2.04 18.47
C PRO A 313 -3.93 2.57 17.03
N PRO A 314 -4.75 2.11 16.07
CA PRO A 314 -4.57 2.43 14.64
C PRO A 314 -4.74 3.93 14.32
N ASP A 315 -5.54 4.63 15.12
CA ASP A 315 -5.89 6.05 14.96
C ASP A 315 -5.23 6.95 16.01
N ALA A 316 -4.15 6.50 16.65
CA ALA A 316 -3.42 7.31 17.62
C ALA A 316 -2.94 8.62 16.97
N THR A 317 -3.33 9.76 17.55
CA THR A 317 -2.92 11.10 17.13
C THR A 317 -1.43 11.35 17.32
N SER A 318 -0.79 10.59 18.21
CA SER A 318 0.66 10.49 18.36
C SER A 318 1.11 9.05 18.17
N VAL A 319 1.99 8.85 17.19
CA VAL A 319 2.62 7.55 16.93
C VAL A 319 4.04 7.62 17.50
N VAL A 320 4.28 6.92 18.61
CA VAL A 320 5.60 6.87 19.24
C VAL A 320 6.46 5.87 18.47
N LEU A 321 7.56 6.34 17.88
CA LEU A 321 8.54 5.50 17.18
C LEU A 321 9.12 4.44 18.13
N HIS A 322 9.24 3.22 17.63
CA HIS A 322 9.91 2.12 18.31
C HIS A 322 11.41 2.37 18.43
N GLU A 323 12.01 2.01 19.57
CA GLU A 323 13.41 2.31 19.88
C GLU A 323 14.40 1.68 18.90
N ASP A 324 14.15 0.44 18.46
CA ASP A 324 14.95 -0.23 17.44
C ASP A 324 14.40 0.10 16.04
N VAL A 325 15.02 1.09 15.39
CA VAL A 325 14.66 1.52 14.03
C VAL A 325 15.21 0.58 12.96
N ASP A 326 16.24 -0.20 13.28
CA ASP A 326 16.84 -1.16 12.36
C ASP A 326 15.94 -2.40 12.25
N GLU A 327 15.19 -2.75 13.30
CA GLU A 327 14.14 -3.77 13.22
C GLU A 327 13.12 -3.42 12.13
N ALA A 328 12.63 -2.17 12.09
CA ALA A 328 11.70 -1.71 11.07
C ALA A 328 12.32 -1.78 9.65
N ARG A 329 13.59 -1.39 9.51
CA ARG A 329 14.36 -1.54 8.27
C ARG A 329 14.44 -2.99 7.82
N ASN A 330 14.77 -3.90 8.72
CA ASN A 330 14.95 -5.32 8.42
C ASN A 330 13.62 -6.03 8.11
N LEU A 331 12.53 -5.62 8.75
CA LEU A 331 11.19 -6.10 8.40
C LEU A 331 10.75 -5.61 7.01
N LEU A 332 11.06 -4.35 6.65
CA LEU A 332 10.79 -3.87 5.30
C LEU A 332 11.64 -4.60 4.25
N ILE A 333 12.92 -4.87 4.53
CA ILE A 333 13.77 -5.71 3.66
C ILE A 333 13.07 -7.05 3.39
N GLN A 334 12.62 -7.75 4.43
CA GLN A 334 11.92 -9.04 4.27
C GLN A 334 10.66 -8.90 3.42
N ASP A 335 9.85 -7.87 3.65
CA ASP A 335 8.68 -7.60 2.80
C ASP A 335 9.09 -7.40 1.34
N MET A 336 10.12 -6.59 1.06
CA MET A 336 10.55 -6.31 -0.30
C MET A 336 11.15 -7.54 -0.99
N MET A 337 11.85 -8.42 -0.27
CA MET A 337 12.27 -9.73 -0.78
C MET A 337 11.06 -10.54 -1.27
N TYR A 338 10.00 -10.65 -0.46
CA TYR A 338 8.76 -11.37 -0.84
C TYR A 338 7.87 -10.62 -1.83
N SER A 339 8.15 -9.36 -2.14
CA SER A 339 7.37 -8.58 -3.10
C SER A 339 7.55 -9.07 -4.54
N GLY A 340 8.70 -9.69 -4.85
CA GLY A 340 9.09 -10.04 -6.21
C GLY A 340 9.42 -8.82 -7.08
N GLY A 341 9.64 -7.64 -6.51
CA GLY A 341 10.09 -6.43 -7.22
C GLY A 341 11.51 -5.97 -6.86
N LEU A 342 12.18 -6.65 -5.93
CA LEU A 342 13.54 -6.30 -5.49
C LEU A 342 14.57 -6.99 -6.38
N ASP A 343 15.46 -6.21 -6.99
CA ASP A 343 16.54 -6.66 -7.89
C ASP A 343 17.88 -6.75 -7.15
N LYS A 344 18.25 -5.69 -6.41
CA LYS A 344 19.48 -5.62 -5.62
C LYS A 344 19.22 -5.14 -4.21
N LEU A 345 20.02 -5.63 -3.27
CA LEU A 345 20.07 -5.17 -1.88
C LEU A 345 21.52 -4.92 -1.47
N GLY A 346 21.81 -3.70 -1.03
CA GLY A 346 23.10 -3.33 -0.43
C GLY A 346 22.92 -2.61 0.90
N PHE A 347 24.03 -2.35 1.58
CA PHE A 347 24.06 -1.49 2.77
C PHE A 347 25.12 -0.42 2.60
N VAL A 348 24.84 0.77 3.11
CA VAL A 348 25.74 1.92 3.02
C VAL A 348 25.70 2.70 4.33
N THR A 349 26.80 3.35 4.71
CA THR A 349 26.83 4.24 5.87
C THR A 349 26.05 5.53 5.60
N GLY A 350 25.89 6.36 6.64
CA GLY A 350 25.37 7.73 6.52
C GLY A 350 24.15 8.04 7.38
N ALA A 351 23.46 7.04 7.95
CA ALA A 351 22.42 7.31 8.95
C ALA A 351 23.02 7.66 10.32
N GLY A 352 24.28 7.28 10.57
CA GLY A 352 25.00 7.55 11.82
C GLY A 352 24.59 6.58 12.93
N PRO A 353 25.55 5.93 13.61
CA PRO A 353 25.21 4.99 14.67
C PRO A 353 24.60 5.74 15.87
N ALA A 354 23.55 5.16 16.44
CA ALA A 354 22.89 5.66 17.63
C ALA A 354 23.04 4.64 18.76
N SER A 355 23.88 4.99 19.75
CA SER A 355 24.19 4.11 20.88
C SER A 355 22.99 4.00 21.84
N PRO A 356 22.72 2.81 22.40
CA PRO A 356 21.73 2.63 23.47
C PRO A 356 22.05 3.44 24.75
N THR A 357 23.33 3.83 24.96
CA THR A 357 23.77 4.57 26.15
C THR A 357 23.45 6.07 26.09
N GLN A 358 23.39 6.65 24.89
CA GLN A 358 23.06 8.06 24.66
C GLN A 358 22.16 8.18 23.42
N PRO A 359 20.95 7.60 23.46
CA PRO A 359 20.10 7.52 22.29
C PRO A 359 19.57 8.90 21.89
N PRO A 360 19.63 9.28 20.60
CA PRO A 360 18.96 10.48 20.11
C PRO A 360 17.45 10.40 20.33
N THR A 361 16.80 11.56 20.36
CA THR A 361 15.34 11.67 20.54
C THR A 361 14.69 12.15 19.25
N ALA A 362 13.79 11.35 18.68
CA ALA A 362 13.00 11.71 17.51
C ALA A 362 11.88 12.71 17.86
N PHE A 363 11.24 13.33 16.85
CA PHE A 363 10.12 14.27 17.08
C PHE A 363 8.91 13.65 17.77
N SER A 364 8.75 12.33 17.70
CA SER A 364 7.73 11.61 18.47
C SER A 364 8.03 11.55 19.98
N GLY A 365 9.16 12.11 20.44
CA GLY A 365 9.66 11.98 21.81
C GLY A 365 10.34 10.64 22.11
N ALA A 366 10.43 9.75 21.10
CA ALA A 366 11.02 8.44 21.26
C ALA A 366 12.55 8.52 21.24
N ARG A 367 13.19 7.80 22.16
CA ARG A 367 14.62 7.53 22.11
C ARG A 367 14.85 6.31 21.23
N TYR A 368 15.85 6.36 20.35
CA TYR A 368 16.11 5.26 19.41
C TYR A 368 17.59 4.87 19.33
N GLN A 369 17.81 3.65 18.85
CA GLN A 369 19.12 3.06 18.57
C GLN A 369 19.20 2.63 17.10
N SER A 370 20.41 2.63 16.54
CA SER A 370 20.67 2.19 15.16
C SER A 370 22.15 1.84 14.97
N ASP A 371 22.43 0.88 14.09
CA ASP A 371 23.75 0.54 13.57
C ASP A 371 24.33 1.62 12.63
N GLY A 372 23.51 2.61 12.22
CA GLY A 372 23.93 3.72 11.38
C GLY A 372 24.00 3.42 9.88
N LEU A 373 23.59 2.22 9.48
CA LEU A 373 23.52 1.80 8.08
C LEU A 373 22.16 2.10 7.45
N ARG A 374 22.19 2.32 6.14
CA ARG A 374 21.02 2.40 5.28
C ARG A 374 20.94 1.17 4.40
N ALA A 375 19.77 0.55 4.33
CA ALA A 375 19.52 -0.47 3.33
C ALA A 375 19.27 0.21 1.97
N VAL A 376 19.94 -0.24 0.92
CA VAL A 376 19.79 0.27 -0.45
C VAL A 376 19.08 -0.79 -1.28
N MET A 377 17.84 -0.50 -1.68
CA MET A 377 16.95 -1.42 -2.39
C MET A 377 16.71 -0.94 -3.81
N PHE A 378 17.06 -1.77 -4.79
CA PHE A 378 16.83 -1.49 -6.21
C PHE A 378 15.58 -2.23 -6.67
N PHE A 379 14.60 -1.50 -7.23
CA PHE A 379 13.29 -2.02 -7.63
C PHE A 379 13.14 -2.07 -9.13
N ALA A 380 12.91 -3.27 -9.68
CA ALA A 380 12.62 -3.43 -11.09
C ALA A 380 11.22 -4.00 -11.31
N THR A 381 10.81 -4.02 -12.57
CA THR A 381 9.53 -4.61 -12.95
C THR A 381 9.51 -6.09 -12.58
N ARG A 382 8.61 -6.44 -11.66
CA ARG A 382 8.31 -7.80 -11.20
C ARG A 382 8.00 -8.77 -12.37
N PRO A 383 8.02 -10.10 -12.17
CA PRO A 383 8.50 -10.79 -10.99
C PRO A 383 10.00 -11.02 -11.04
N ILE A 384 10.65 -10.87 -9.89
CA ILE A 384 12.04 -11.26 -9.62
C ILE A 384 11.99 -12.36 -8.56
N GLY A 385 12.65 -13.50 -8.82
CA GLY A 385 12.75 -14.59 -7.87
C GLY A 385 13.66 -14.24 -6.70
N LEU A 386 13.38 -14.80 -5.51
CA LEU A 386 14.21 -14.57 -4.31
C LEU A 386 15.68 -14.94 -4.51
N SER A 387 15.96 -15.97 -5.30
CA SER A 387 17.32 -16.41 -5.64
C SER A 387 18.02 -15.53 -6.66
N GLU A 388 17.28 -14.65 -7.34
CA GLU A 388 17.82 -13.74 -8.36
C GLU A 388 18.21 -12.38 -7.75
N VAL A 389 17.85 -12.12 -6.48
CA VAL A 389 18.21 -10.88 -5.79
C VAL A 389 19.73 -10.84 -5.56
N GLU A 390 20.36 -9.82 -6.12
CA GLU A 390 21.80 -9.59 -5.97
C GLU A 390 22.10 -8.83 -4.67
N PHE A 391 23.03 -9.35 -3.87
CA PHE A 391 23.51 -8.67 -2.67
C PHE A 391 24.80 -7.91 -2.98
N LEU A 392 24.78 -6.59 -2.77
CA LEU A 392 25.94 -5.73 -3.00
C LEU A 392 26.90 -5.81 -1.82
N ASP A 393 28.14 -6.17 -2.08
CA ASP A 393 29.23 -6.21 -1.10
C ASP A 393 29.80 -4.80 -0.85
N TRP A 394 28.97 -3.93 -0.27
CA TRP A 394 29.37 -2.57 0.11
C TRP A 394 29.78 -2.49 1.57
N GLU A 395 28.91 -2.95 2.46
CA GLU A 395 29.17 -3.07 3.89
C GLU A 395 28.87 -4.51 4.32
N PRO A 396 29.72 -5.14 5.15
CA PRO A 396 29.61 -6.56 5.54
C PRO A 396 28.50 -6.77 6.59
N TYR A 397 27.26 -6.41 6.26
CA TYR A 397 26.11 -6.46 7.16
C TYR A 397 25.80 -7.88 7.65
N LEU A 398 25.87 -8.86 6.75
CA LEU A 398 25.57 -10.26 7.06
C LEU A 398 26.76 -10.97 7.75
N ASP A 399 27.99 -10.53 7.48
CA ASP A 399 29.21 -11.16 8.02
C ASP A 399 29.59 -10.65 9.40
N GLY A 400 29.34 -9.36 9.70
CA GLY A 400 29.64 -8.77 11.01
C GLY A 400 28.88 -9.44 12.18
N ARG A 401 27.63 -9.88 11.96
CA ARG A 401 26.87 -10.64 12.97
C ARG A 401 27.41 -12.03 13.22
N ARG A 402 28.06 -12.63 12.23
CA ARG A 402 28.66 -13.98 12.33
C ARG A 402 29.88 -13.97 13.27
N SER A 403 30.62 -12.87 13.30
CA SER A 403 31.73 -12.67 14.24
C SER A 403 31.21 -12.38 15.65
N ALA A 404 30.25 -11.46 15.81
CA ALA A 404 29.65 -11.16 17.11
C ALA A 404 28.94 -12.37 17.77
N ALA A 405 28.30 -13.23 16.97
CA ALA A 405 27.68 -14.47 17.46
C ALA A 405 28.70 -15.57 17.81
N ARG A 406 29.92 -15.54 17.24
CA ARG A 406 31.02 -16.43 17.65
C ARG A 406 31.63 -15.97 18.96
N ASP A 407 31.89 -14.67 19.10
CA ASP A 407 32.47 -14.10 20.32
C ASP A 407 31.52 -14.26 21.53
N GLY A 408 30.21 -14.07 21.34
CA GLY A 408 29.22 -14.30 22.40
C GLY A 408 29.04 -15.76 22.82
N ASN A 409 29.42 -16.73 21.97
CA ASN A 409 29.35 -18.16 22.29
C ASN A 409 30.63 -18.67 22.99
N ASP A 410 31.75 -17.97 22.81
CA ASP A 410 33.00 -18.23 23.55
C ASP A 410 32.97 -17.61 24.95
N ASP A 411 32.29 -16.48 25.15
CA ASP A 411 32.07 -15.90 26.49
C ASP A 411 31.02 -16.65 27.32
N ALA A 412 30.08 -17.35 26.68
CA ALA A 412 29.13 -18.24 27.38
C ALA A 412 29.73 -19.61 27.78
N ARG A 413 31.00 -19.87 27.40
CA ARG A 413 31.75 -21.11 27.70
C ARG A 413 32.88 -20.91 28.72
N LYS A 414 33.03 -19.71 29.28
CA LYS A 414 33.87 -19.44 30.46
C LYS A 414 32.99 -19.24 31.67
#